data_AF-A0A7R9RLT4-F1
#
_entry.id   AF-A0A7R9RLT4-F1
#
_cell.length_a   1.000
_cell.length_b   1.000
_cell.length_c   1.000
_cell.angle_alpha   90.00
_cell.angle_beta   90.00
_cell.angle_gamma   90.00
#
_symmetry.space_group_name_H-M   'P 1'
#
loop_
_entity.id
_entity.type
_entity.pdbx_description
1 polymer ?
#
loop_
_entity_poly.entity_id
_entity_poly.type
_entity_poly.pdbx_seq_one_letter_code
_entity_poly.pdbx_strand_id
1 'polypeptide(L)'
;VSSYLAIGYNLSIFYNPCQSAIMGFDYKQLWDSIHVFKWKVIKKHYSIIPLFGIVGCALGFGAFTFIRTNLKHPNISWTKKNPEPWNEYENKEYKLYDPTGIPSIRPPERPDF
;
A
#
# COMPACT_ATOMS: atom_id res chain seq x y z
N VAL A 1 -44.21 3.00 -49.07
CA VAL A 1 -44.66 4.05 -48.12
C VAL A 1 -43.92 3.81 -46.81
N SER A 2 -42.59 3.94 -46.72
CA SER A 2 -41.78 5.15 -46.97
C SER A 2 -42.46 6.38 -46.38
N SER A 3 -42.16 6.73 -45.11
CA SER A 3 -41.96 8.11 -44.61
C SER A 3 -42.21 8.40 -43.10
N TYR A 4 -42.59 7.46 -42.21
CA TYR A 4 -43.10 7.87 -40.87
C TYR A 4 -42.47 7.31 -39.58
N LEU A 5 -41.34 6.61 -39.60
CA LEU A 5 -40.65 6.22 -38.35
C LEU A 5 -39.23 6.81 -38.22
N ALA A 6 -38.96 7.92 -38.90
CA ALA A 6 -37.69 8.64 -38.87
C ALA A 6 -37.71 9.91 -37.97
N ILE A 7 -38.68 10.04 -37.05
CA ILE A 7 -38.89 11.29 -36.28
C ILE A 7 -38.66 11.11 -34.76
N GLY A 8 -38.36 9.90 -34.25
CA GLY A 8 -38.43 9.62 -32.81
C GLY A 8 -37.13 9.68 -31.98
N TYR A 9 -35.93 9.69 -32.56
CA TYR A 9 -34.69 9.39 -31.80
C TYR A 9 -33.57 10.41 -31.97
N ASN A 10 -33.92 11.68 -32.20
CA ASN A 10 -32.98 12.81 -32.19
C ASN A 10 -33.13 13.71 -30.95
N LEU A 11 -33.52 13.17 -29.79
CA LEU A 11 -33.71 13.96 -28.57
C LEU A 11 -33.14 13.31 -27.29
N SER A 12 -31.93 12.75 -27.38
CA SER A 12 -31.16 12.31 -26.19
C SER A 12 -29.73 12.85 -26.14
N ILE A 13 -29.35 13.76 -27.05
CA ILE A 13 -27.99 14.32 -27.13
C ILE A 13 -27.73 15.42 -26.08
N PHE A 14 -28.72 15.80 -25.26
CA PHE A 14 -28.58 16.88 -24.26
C PHE A 14 -28.89 16.45 -22.82
N TYR A 15 -28.61 15.19 -22.45
CA TYR A 15 -28.41 14.84 -21.04
C TYR A 15 -26.92 14.96 -20.68
N ASN A 16 -26.57 16.12 -20.12
CA ASN A 16 -25.55 16.34 -19.09
C ASN A 16 -24.10 15.82 -19.35
N PRO A 17 -23.11 16.71 -19.63
CA PRO A 17 -21.69 16.32 -19.58
C PRO A 17 -21.18 16.05 -18.14
N CYS A 18 -22.01 16.21 -17.12
CA CYS A 18 -21.62 16.05 -15.71
C CYS A 18 -21.78 14.60 -15.20
N GLN A 19 -22.43 13.70 -15.96
CA GLN A 19 -22.64 12.30 -15.53
C GLN A 19 -21.58 11.34 -16.08
N SER A 20 -20.76 11.76 -17.06
CA SER A 20 -19.62 10.99 -17.55
C SER A 20 -18.31 11.27 -16.81
N ALA A 21 -18.30 12.18 -15.82
CA ALA A 21 -17.14 12.38 -14.95
C ALA A 21 -17.15 11.48 -13.68
N ILE A 22 -18.22 10.72 -13.47
CA ILE A 22 -18.24 9.55 -12.58
C ILE A 22 -18.08 8.33 -13.47
N MET A 23 -17.02 8.30 -14.28
CA MET A 23 -16.63 7.05 -14.92
C MET A 23 -16.29 6.10 -13.79
N GLY A 24 -17.12 5.06 -13.63
CA GLY A 24 -16.66 3.82 -13.03
C GLY A 24 -15.41 3.41 -13.78
N PHE A 25 -14.26 3.75 -13.22
CA PHE A 25 -12.97 3.30 -13.71
C PHE A 25 -12.95 1.80 -13.44
N ASP A 26 -13.43 1.04 -14.44
CA ASP A 26 -13.43 -0.40 -14.40
C ASP A 26 -11.97 -0.86 -14.38
N TYR A 27 -11.49 -1.16 -13.17
CA TYR A 27 -10.14 -1.62 -12.91
C TYR A 27 -9.81 -2.90 -13.69
N LYS A 28 -10.83 -3.66 -14.11
CA LYS A 28 -10.70 -4.87 -14.93
C LYS A 28 -10.28 -4.52 -16.37
N GLN A 29 -10.89 -3.49 -16.95
CA GLN A 29 -10.55 -2.97 -18.28
C GLN A 29 -9.10 -2.44 -18.32
N LEU A 30 -8.68 -1.75 -17.26
CA LEU A 30 -7.31 -1.26 -17.13
C LEU A 30 -6.31 -2.42 -16.98
N TRP A 31 -6.61 -3.39 -16.12
CA TRP A 31 -5.71 -4.52 -15.87
C TRP A 31 -5.50 -5.37 -17.12
N ASP A 32 -6.53 -5.55 -17.93
CA ASP A 32 -6.44 -6.30 -19.19
C ASP A 32 -5.64 -5.57 -20.27
N SER A 33 -5.54 -4.24 -20.21
CA SER A 33 -4.69 -3.42 -21.09
C SER A 33 -3.19 -3.58 -20.81
N ILE A 34 -2.79 -4.00 -19.61
CA ILE A 34 -1.38 -4.15 -19.25
C ILE A 34 -0.89 -5.55 -19.65
N HIS A 35 -0.42 -5.66 -20.88
CA HIS A 35 -0.01 -6.94 -21.48
C HIS A 35 1.21 -7.58 -20.79
N VAL A 36 2.03 -6.78 -20.10
CA VAL A 36 3.26 -7.20 -19.42
C VAL A 36 2.98 -8.08 -18.19
N PHE A 37 1.88 -7.84 -17.47
CA PHE A 37 1.56 -8.56 -16.22
C PHE A 37 0.86 -9.92 -16.43
N LYS A 38 0.67 -10.35 -17.69
CA LYS A 38 0.04 -11.64 -17.97
C LYS A 38 1.02 -12.78 -17.69
N TRP A 39 0.57 -13.75 -16.89
CA TRP A 39 1.35 -14.96 -16.52
C TRP A 39 1.95 -15.71 -17.72
N LYS A 40 1.22 -15.77 -18.84
CA LYS A 40 1.68 -16.39 -20.09
C LYS A 40 2.87 -15.66 -20.73
N VAL A 41 2.96 -14.34 -20.58
CA VAL A 41 4.03 -13.49 -21.14
C VAL A 41 5.31 -13.64 -20.30
N ILE A 42 5.17 -13.63 -18.97
CA ILE A 42 6.29 -13.79 -18.02
C ILE A 42 7.02 -15.11 -18.24
N LYS A 43 6.29 -16.21 -18.48
CA LYS A 43 6.91 -17.52 -18.76
C LYS A 43 7.60 -17.62 -20.12
N LYS A 44 7.17 -16.81 -21.10
CA LYS A 44 7.73 -16.84 -22.46
C LYS A 44 9.04 -16.07 -22.56
N HIS A 45 9.21 -15.03 -21.75
CA HIS A 45 10.38 -14.14 -21.78
C HIS A 45 11.17 -14.23 -20.48
N TYR A 46 12.15 -15.13 -20.43
CA TYR A 46 12.94 -15.40 -19.23
C TYR A 46 13.77 -14.20 -18.74
N SER A 47 14.11 -13.27 -19.63
CA SER A 47 14.89 -12.07 -19.30
C SER A 47 14.16 -11.07 -18.40
N ILE A 48 12.83 -11.15 -18.28
CA ILE A 48 12.02 -10.17 -17.54
C ILE A 48 11.83 -10.58 -16.07
N ILE A 49 12.00 -11.87 -15.76
CA ILE A 49 11.88 -12.44 -14.41
C ILE A 49 12.83 -11.77 -13.39
N PRO A 50 14.14 -11.56 -13.67
CA PRO A 50 15.04 -10.93 -12.69
C PRO A 50 14.66 -9.48 -12.39
N LEU A 51 14.14 -8.74 -13.39
CA LEU A 51 13.67 -7.37 -13.20
C LEU A 51 12.48 -7.32 -12.24
N PHE A 52 11.49 -8.21 -12.43
CA PHE A 52 10.36 -8.33 -11.51
C PHE A 52 10.76 -8.83 -10.12
N GLY A 53 11.78 -9.67 -10.04
CA GLY A 53 12.35 -10.11 -8.76
C GLY A 53 12.87 -8.93 -7.94
N ILE A 54 13.71 -8.08 -8.54
CA ILE A 54 14.28 -6.92 -7.83
C ILE A 54 13.19 -5.92 -7.43
N VAL A 55 12.23 -5.63 -8.31
CA VAL A 55 11.12 -4.71 -7.99
C VAL A 55 10.23 -5.28 -6.89
N GLY A 56 9.89 -6.58 -6.96
CA GLY A 56 9.10 -7.26 -5.94
C GLY A 56 9.83 -7.29 -4.59
N CYS A 57 11.13 -7.57 -4.59
CA CYS A 57 11.97 -7.48 -3.40
C CYS A 57 12.00 -6.05 -2.85
N ALA A 58 12.21 -5.02 -3.67
CA ALA A 58 12.26 -3.64 -3.22
C ALA A 58 10.95 -3.19 -2.56
N LEU A 59 9.81 -3.51 -3.19
CA LEU A 59 8.48 -3.24 -2.63
C LEU A 59 8.24 -4.05 -1.34
N GLY A 60 8.63 -5.33 -1.32
CA GLY A 60 8.51 -6.19 -0.14
C GLY A 60 9.35 -5.68 1.04
N PHE A 61 10.61 -5.31 0.82
CA PHE A 61 11.49 -4.73 1.84
C PHE A 61 10.99 -3.36 2.31
N GLY A 62 10.50 -2.51 1.41
CA GLY A 62 9.87 -1.23 1.75
C GLY A 62 8.64 -1.42 2.64
N ALA A 63 7.73 -2.32 2.26
CA ALA A 63 6.55 -2.65 3.06
C ALA A 63 6.93 -3.27 4.42
N PHE A 64 7.92 -4.17 4.45
CA PHE A 64 8.38 -4.82 5.67
C PHE A 64 8.93 -3.81 6.68
N THR A 65 9.82 -2.91 6.23
CA THR A 65 10.39 -1.86 7.09
C THR A 65 9.34 -0.84 7.53
N PHE A 66 8.38 -0.52 6.66
CA PHE A 66 7.25 0.33 7.00
C PHE A 66 6.37 -0.28 8.10
N ILE A 67 5.91 -1.53 7.93
CA ILE A 67 5.10 -2.25 8.93
C ILE A 67 5.86 -2.37 10.25
N ARG A 68 7.15 -2.73 10.18
CA ARG A 68 8.01 -2.82 11.36
C ARG A 68 8.05 -1.52 12.14
N THR A 69 8.35 -0.40 11.46
CA THR A 69 8.42 0.91 12.10
C THR A 69 7.06 1.27 12.68
N ASN A 70 5.99 1.04 11.93
CA ASN A 70 4.65 1.43 12.33
C ASN A 70 4.16 0.74 13.62
N LEU A 71 4.62 -0.49 13.91
CA LEU A 71 4.25 -1.23 15.12
C LEU A 71 5.16 -0.95 16.33
N LYS A 72 6.44 -0.61 16.10
CA LYS A 72 7.45 -0.54 17.17
C LYS A 72 7.97 0.88 17.48
N HIS A 73 7.49 1.89 16.77
CA HIS A 73 7.99 3.25 16.94
C HIS A 73 7.37 3.92 18.18
N PRO A 74 8.17 4.53 19.09
CA PRO A 74 7.68 5.05 20.37
C PRO A 74 6.72 6.24 20.22
N ASN A 75 6.77 6.95 19.09
CA ASN A 75 5.85 8.06 18.80
C ASN A 75 4.56 7.61 18.09
N ILE A 76 4.40 6.31 17.80
CA ILE A 76 3.24 5.76 17.10
C ILE A 76 2.63 4.67 17.99
N SER A 77 1.59 5.03 18.74
CA SER A 77 0.83 4.07 19.55
C SER A 77 -0.52 3.76 18.90
N TRP A 78 -0.75 2.48 18.61
CA TRP A 78 -2.05 1.96 18.17
C TRP A 78 -2.98 1.60 19.33
N THR A 79 -2.43 1.56 20.54
CA THR A 79 -3.11 1.09 21.73
C THR A 79 -3.61 2.27 22.55
N LYS A 80 -4.93 2.35 22.76
CA LYS A 80 -5.57 3.39 23.59
C LYS A 80 -5.41 3.16 25.10
N LYS A 81 -4.83 2.03 25.52
CA LYS A 81 -4.71 1.63 26.93
C LYS A 81 -3.62 2.37 27.69
N ASN A 82 -2.57 2.83 27.00
CA ASN A 82 -1.49 3.60 27.63
C ASN A 82 -1.73 5.10 27.37
N PRO A 83 -1.87 5.92 28.44
CA PRO A 83 -1.97 7.38 28.29
C PRO A 83 -0.65 7.98 27.79
N GLU A 84 0.47 7.31 28.06
CA GLU A 84 1.81 7.72 27.66
C GLU A 84 2.50 6.61 26.85
N PRO A 85 2.80 6.83 25.56
CA PRO A 85 3.26 5.79 24.66
C PRO A 85 4.67 5.27 24.97
N TRP A 86 5.52 6.06 25.62
CA TRP A 86 6.87 5.66 26.02
C TRP A 86 6.91 4.67 27.18
N ASN A 87 5.83 4.58 27.97
CA ASN A 87 5.75 3.69 29.13
C ASN A 87 5.87 2.20 28.74
N GLU A 88 5.55 1.85 27.49
CA GLU A 88 5.70 0.48 26.98
C GLU A 88 7.17 0.08 26.69
N TYR A 89 8.03 1.08 26.53
CA TYR A 89 9.44 0.94 26.13
C TYR A 89 10.44 1.27 27.25
N GLU A 90 9.99 1.51 28.49
CA GLU A 90 10.87 1.84 29.62
C GLU A 90 11.98 0.78 29.84
N ASN A 91 11.64 -0.51 29.67
CA ASN A 91 12.55 -1.63 29.87
C ASN A 91 12.87 -2.41 28.58
N LYS A 92 12.52 -1.87 27.40
CA LYS A 92 12.62 -2.58 26.11
C LYS A 92 13.30 -1.72 25.07
N GLU A 93 14.25 -2.31 24.36
CA GLU A 93 14.93 -1.61 23.27
C GLU A 93 14.04 -1.50 22.02
N TYR A 94 14.00 -0.28 21.45
CA TYR A 94 13.29 -0.01 20.21
C TYR A 94 14.09 -0.46 18.96
N LYS A 95 15.42 -0.48 19.07
CA LYS A 95 16.35 -0.78 17.97
C LYS A 95 16.20 -2.25 17.55
N LEU A 96 16.24 -2.51 16.24
CA LEU A 96 16.19 -3.91 15.75
C LEU A 96 17.45 -4.68 16.10
N TYR A 97 18.57 -3.99 15.93
CA TYR A 97 19.90 -4.58 15.89
C TYR A 97 20.87 -3.52 16.38
N ASP A 98 21.65 -3.87 17.39
CA ASP A 98 22.79 -3.09 17.84
C ASP A 98 24.04 -3.91 17.54
N PRO A 99 24.96 -3.42 16.68
CA PRO A 99 26.20 -4.15 16.38
C PRO A 99 27.14 -4.26 17.59
N THR A 100 26.93 -3.44 18.62
CA THR A 100 27.77 -3.40 19.82
C THR A 100 27.38 -4.50 20.82
N GLY A 101 26.13 -4.98 20.78
CA GLY A 101 25.60 -5.97 21.72
C GLY A 101 25.45 -5.48 23.17
N ILE A 102 25.71 -4.19 23.42
CA ILE A 102 25.55 -3.56 24.73
C ILE A 102 24.15 -2.95 24.79
N PRO A 103 23.32 -3.27 25.81
CA PRO A 103 22.01 -2.65 25.93
C PRO A 103 22.16 -1.15 26.20
N SER A 104 21.44 -0.36 25.41
CA SER A 104 21.35 1.10 25.55
C SER A 104 20.51 1.53 26.76
N ILE A 105 19.59 0.67 27.18
CA ILE A 105 18.75 0.87 28.36
C ILE A 105 19.40 0.11 29.52
N ARG A 106 19.83 0.83 30.55
CA ARG A 106 20.28 0.20 31.80
C ARG A 106 19.05 -0.20 32.63
N PRO A 107 19.10 -1.35 33.33
CA PRO A 107 18.10 -1.67 34.33
C PRO A 107 17.99 -0.52 35.33
N PRO A 108 16.81 -0.25 35.90
CA PRO A 108 16.66 0.79 36.91
C PRO A 108 17.62 0.51 38.08
N GLU A 109 18.49 1.47 38.38
CA GLU A 109 19.34 1.45 39.58
C GLU A 109 18.39 1.48 40.80
N ARG A 110 18.66 0.68 41.84
CA ARG A 110 17.93 0.81 43.10
C ARG A 110 18.11 2.25 43.60
N PRO A 111 17.05 2.95 44.05
CA PRO A 111 17.20 4.29 44.61
C PRO A 111 18.13 4.24 45.82
N ASP A 112 19.15 5.08 45.80
CA ASP A 112 20.02 5.43 46.90
C ASP A 112 19.24 6.33 47.87
N PHE A 113 18.81 5.74 48.99
CA PHE A 113 18.10 6.42 50.08
C PHE A 113 19.06 7.16 51.01
#